data_AF-A0A839CWW0-F1
#
_entry.id   AF-A0A839CWW0-F1
#
_cell.length_a   1.000
_cell.length_b   1.000
_cell.length_c   1.000
_cell.angle_alpha   90.00
_cell.angle_beta   90.00
_cell.angle_gamma   90.00
#
_symmetry.space_group_name_H-M   'P 1'
#
loop_
_entity.id
_entity.type
_entity.pdbx_description
1 polymer ?
#
loop_
_entity_poly.entity_id
_entity_poly.type
_entity_poly.pdbx_seq_one_letter_code
_entity_poly.pdbx_strand_id
1 'polypeptide(L)' 'MRKIRNDILGLTFLGLIGYLFQGSLCGEAKITDGDTIIIGSQRIRLYGIDAVEKNQKCKTKQGRGW' A
#
# COMPACT_ATOMS: atom_id res chain seq x y z
N MET A 1 39.90 -15.71 -3.76
CA MET A 1 39.34 -15.16 -2.50
C MET A 1 39.11 -13.65 -2.53
N ARG A 2 40.04 -12.81 -3.05
CA ARG A 2 39.83 -11.34 -3.13
C ARG A 2 38.64 -10.91 -4.01
N LYS A 3 38.41 -11.58 -5.15
CA LYS A 3 37.29 -11.29 -6.07
C LYS A 3 35.92 -11.44 -5.38
N ILE A 4 35.66 -12.62 -4.81
CA ILE A 4 34.42 -12.93 -4.04
C ILE A 4 34.20 -11.95 -2.88
N ARG A 5 35.27 -11.57 -2.15
CA ARG A 5 35.16 -10.61 -1.05
C ARG A 5 34.76 -9.21 -1.53
N ASN A 6 35.29 -8.78 -2.68
CA ASN A 6 34.94 -7.50 -3.29
C ASN A 6 33.52 -7.52 -3.89
N ASP A 7 33.11 -8.67 -4.44
CA ASP A 7 31.74 -8.85 -4.96
C ASP A 7 30.71 -8.75 -3.82
N ILE A 8 31.00 -9.36 -2.65
CA ILE A 8 30.16 -9.23 -1.44
C ILE A 8 30.10 -7.79 -0.94
N LEU A 9 31.24 -7.10 -0.88
CA LEU A 9 31.31 -5.67 -0.51
C LEU A 9 30.52 -4.79 -1.47
N GLY A 10 30.54 -5.09 -2.76
CA GLY A 10 29.76 -4.37 -3.77
C GLY A 10 28.26 -4.61 -3.62
N LEU A 11 27.85 -5.86 -3.38
CA LEU A 11 26.45 -6.24 -3.16
C LEU A 11 25.86 -5.61 -1.89
N THR A 12 26.61 -5.59 -0.78
CA THR A 12 26.15 -4.95 0.46
C THR A 12 26.06 -3.43 0.32
N PHE A 13 27.01 -2.81 -0.37
CA PHE A 13 26.97 -1.38 -0.65
C PHE A 13 25.77 -0.98 -1.53
N LEU A 14 25.47 -1.78 -2.57
CA LEU A 14 24.31 -1.56 -3.44
C LEU A 14 22.98 -1.70 -2.68
N GLY A 15 22.87 -2.71 -1.81
CA GLY A 15 21.70 -2.89 -0.94
C GLY A 15 21.52 -1.73 0.05
N LEU A 16 22.61 -1.22 0.62
CA LEU A 16 22.57 -0.09 1.56
C LEU A 16 22.09 1.20 0.88
N ILE A 17 22.54 1.46 -0.35
CA ILE A 17 22.09 2.61 -1.15
C ILE A 17 20.58 2.52 -1.38
N GLY A 18 20.05 1.36 -1.80
CA GLY A 18 18.62 1.18 -2.02
C GLY A 18 17.75 1.47 -0.79
N TYR A 19 18.26 1.18 0.41
CA TYR A 19 17.57 1.48 1.67
C TYR A 19 17.46 2.99 1.95
N LEU A 20 18.45 3.78 1.54
CA LEU A 20 18.43 5.24 1.69
C LEU A 20 17.44 5.95 0.75
N PHE A 21 16.95 5.27 -0.30
CA PHE A 21 16.00 5.80 -1.26
C PHE A 21 14.53 5.41 -0.98
N GLN A 22 14.19 5.11 0.28
CA GLN A 22 12.78 4.94 0.63
C GLN A 22 12.07 6.30 0.67
N GLY A 23 11.31 6.60 -0.38
CA GLY A 23 10.41 7.74 -0.42
C GLY A 23 9.20 7.53 0.49
N SER A 24 8.73 8.60 1.13
CA SER A 24 7.42 8.61 1.78
C SER A 24 6.33 8.95 0.77
N LEU A 25 5.17 8.30 0.89
CA LEU A 25 3.99 8.67 0.11
C LEU A 25 3.30 9.86 0.79
N CYS A 26 3.36 11.03 0.15
CA CYS A 26 2.82 12.28 0.66
C CYS A 26 1.94 12.95 -0.39
N GLY A 27 0.92 13.67 0.04
CA GLY A 27 0.01 14.41 -0.85
C GLY A 27 -1.35 14.63 -0.19
N GLU A 28 -2.25 15.28 -0.91
CA GLU A 28 -3.65 15.40 -0.48
C GLU A 28 -4.29 14.01 -0.42
N ALA A 29 -4.91 13.71 0.72
CA ALA A 29 -5.61 12.45 0.93
C ALA A 29 -7.09 12.61 0.55
N LYS A 30 -7.56 11.74 -0.34
CA LYS A 30 -8.97 11.59 -0.68
C LYS A 30 -9.50 10.26 -0.18
N ILE A 31 -10.47 10.31 0.72
CA ILE A 31 -11.12 9.11 1.27
C ILE A 31 -12.21 8.66 0.29
N THR A 32 -12.11 7.44 -0.22
CA THR A 32 -13.10 6.90 -1.19
C THR A 32 -14.04 5.88 -0.57
N ASP A 33 -13.55 5.10 0.39
CA ASP A 33 -14.34 4.13 1.17
C ASP A 33 -13.80 4.03 2.61
N GLY A 34 -14.49 3.32 3.50
CA GLY A 34 -14.14 3.20 4.92
C GLY A 34 -12.79 2.52 5.18
N ASP A 35 -12.23 1.81 4.20
CA ASP A 35 -10.90 1.20 4.25
C ASP A 35 -9.98 1.60 3.09
N THR A 36 -10.39 2.57 2.27
CA THR A 36 -9.67 2.93 1.04
C THR A 36 -9.43 4.43 0.95
N ILE A 37 -8.15 4.78 0.78
CA ILE A 37 -7.65 6.16 0.65
C ILE A 37 -6.90 6.29 -0.69
N ILE A 38 -7.01 7.44 -1.34
CA ILE A 38 -6.21 7.82 -2.51
C ILE A 38 -5.27 8.96 -2.12
N ILE A 39 -3.99 8.85 -2.46
CA ILE A 39 -2.99 9.93 -2.36
C ILE A 39 -2.33 10.05 -3.73
N GLY A 40 -2.57 11.17 -4.43
CA GLY A 40 -2.14 11.33 -5.82
C GLY A 40 -2.73 10.26 -6.74
N SER A 41 -1.88 9.49 -7.43
CA SER A 41 -2.29 8.36 -8.27
C SER A 41 -2.38 7.03 -7.51
N GLN A 42 -2.01 7.00 -6.22
CA GLN A 42 -1.89 5.77 -5.47
C GLN A 42 -3.18 5.48 -4.69
N ARG A 43 -3.76 4.31 -4.93
CA ARG A 43 -4.86 3.75 -4.14
C ARG A 43 -4.29 2.87 -3.04
N ILE A 44 -4.69 3.12 -1.80
CA ILE A 44 -4.21 2.46 -0.58
C ILE A 44 -5.40 1.80 0.10
N ARG A 45 -5.33 0.48 0.33
CA ARG A 45 -6.32 -0.25 1.15
C ARG A 45 -5.72 -0.55 2.53
N LEU A 46 -6.48 -0.27 3.57
CA LEU A 46 -6.08 -0.50 4.95
C LEU A 46 -6.08 -2.00 5.24
N TYR A 47 -4.92 -2.53 5.60
CA TYR A 47 -4.77 -3.95 5.90
C TYR A 47 -5.51 -4.31 7.20
N GLY A 48 -6.25 -5.41 7.17
CA GLY A 48 -7.00 -5.92 8.33
C GLY A 48 -8.30 -5.18 8.65
N ILE A 49 -8.69 -4.21 7.82
CA ILE A 49 -9.99 -3.53 7.93
C ILE A 49 -10.85 -3.98 6.75
N ASP A 50 -12.08 -4.39 7.07
CA ASP A 50 -13.14 -4.64 6.09
C ASP A 50 -14.28 -3.65 6.37
N ALA A 51 -14.45 -2.68 5.48
CA ALA A 51 -15.46 -1.66 5.62
C ALA A 51 -16.72 -1.99 4.80
N VAL A 52 -17.87 -1.47 5.24
CA VAL A 52 -19.07 -1.46 4.39
C VAL A 52 -18.83 -0.54 3.19
N GLU A 53 -19.03 -1.06 1.98
CA GLU A 53 -18.80 -0.29 0.77
C GLU A 53 -19.77 0.89 0.67
N LYS A 54 -19.28 2.06 0.25
CA LYS A 54 -20.07 3.31 0.20
C LYS A 54 -21.42 3.18 -0.51
N ASN A 55 -21.47 2.36 -1.57
CA ASN A 55 -22.66 2.18 -2.41
C ASN A 55 -23.43 0.90 -2.09
N GLN A 56 -23.10 0.20 -1.00
CA GLN A 56 -23.79 -1.00 -0.57
C GLN A 56 -25.21 -0.65 -0.09
N LYS A 57 -26.21 -1.36 -0.60
CA LYS A 57 -27.59 -1.27 -0.13
C LYS A 57 -27.93 -2.50 0.69
N CYS A 58 -28.46 -2.30 1.89
CA CYS A 58 -29.02 -3.38 2.69
C CYS A 58 -30.25 -3.97 1.98
N LYS A 59 -30.37 -5.30 2.02
CA LYS A 59 -31.51 -6.02 1.45
C LYS A 59 -32.08 -6.99 2.48
N THR A 60 -33.39 -7.17 2.48
CA THR A 60 -34.06 -8.24 3.22
C THR A 60 -33.67 -9.61 2.66
N LYS A 61 -33.99 -10.69 3.39
CA LYS A 61 -33.81 -12.07 2.91
C LYS A 61 -34.53 -12.35 1.58
N GLN A 62 -35.59 -11.61 1.27
CA GLN A 62 -36.35 -11.71 0.01
C GLN A 62 -35.80 -10.79 -1.09
N GLY A 63 -34.64 -10.16 -0.89
CA GLY A 63 -34.00 -9.27 -1.86
C GLY A 63 -34.61 -7.88 -1.98
N ARG A 64 -35.59 -7.53 -1.13
CA ARG A 64 -36.18 -6.18 -1.10
C ARG A 64 -35.23 -5.20 -0.41
N GLY A 65 -35.28 -3.92 -0.76
CA GLY A 65 -34.57 -2.89 -0.01
C GLY A 65 -34.99 -2.93 1.46
N TRP A 66 -34.01 -2.81 2.35
CA TRP A 66 -34.26 -2.67 3.80
C TRP A 66 -34.84 -1.29 4.11
#